data_AF-A0A667XG82-F1
#
_entry.id   AF-A0A667XG82-F1
#
_cell.length_a   1.000
_cell.length_b   1.000
_cell.length_c   1.000
_cell.angle_alpha   90.00
_cell.angle_beta   90.00
_cell.angle_gamma   90.00
#
_symmetry.space_group_name_H-M   'P 1'
#
loop_
_entity.id
_entity.type
_entity.pdbx_description
1 polymer ?
#
loop_
_entity_poly.entity_id
_entity_poly.type
_entity_poly.pdbx_seq_one_letter_code
_entity_poly.pdbx_strand_id
1 'polypeptide(L)'
;PTSQCSFCIFLIKTLESLLPKERTEVSHLLEEVCVILPSSYRDECQAVIDRFGKTLLDALMRYVTPEAVCALIHLCKGQEAPLMGTSVTPRLP
;
A
#
# COMPACT_ATOMS: atom_id res chain seq x y z
N PRO A 1 21.96 -8.38 0.57
CA PRO A 1 20.91 -7.76 1.42
C PRO A 1 21.52 -7.13 2.69
N THR A 2 21.25 -5.85 2.94
CA THR A 2 21.55 -5.24 4.25
C THR A 2 20.60 -5.81 5.31
N SER A 3 21.01 -5.83 6.59
CA SER A 3 20.15 -6.29 7.69
C SER A 3 18.82 -5.53 7.74
N GLN A 4 18.87 -4.23 7.41
CA GLN A 4 17.70 -3.35 7.33
C GLN A 4 16.73 -3.71 6.20
N CYS A 5 17.24 -4.12 5.03
CA CYS A 5 16.40 -4.56 3.91
C CYS A 5 15.64 -5.84 4.26
N SER A 6 16.34 -6.83 4.83
CA SER A 6 15.70 -8.09 5.24
C SER A 6 14.66 -7.88 6.33
N PHE A 7 14.95 -7.00 7.29
CA PHE A 7 14.00 -6.65 8.35
C PHE A 7 12.77 -5.94 7.79
N CYS A 8 12.94 -4.98 6.88
CA CYS A 8 11.82 -4.30 6.25
C CYS A 8 10.93 -5.28 5.47
N ILE A 9 11.51 -6.15 4.65
CA ILE A 9 10.73 -7.13 3.88
C ILE A 9 9.94 -8.05 4.82
N PHE A 10 10.58 -8.49 5.90
CA PHE A 10 9.90 -9.31 6.91
C PHE A 10 8.76 -8.56 7.60
N LEU A 11 8.97 -7.28 7.94
CA LEU A 11 7.95 -6.43 8.54
C LEU A 11 6.75 -6.26 7.60
N ILE A 12 6.96 -5.91 6.33
CA ILE A 12 5.87 -5.71 5.38
C ILE A 12 5.11 -7.02 5.12
N LYS A 13 5.80 -8.16 4.97
CA LYS A 13 5.15 -9.48 4.86
C LYS A 13 4.33 -9.83 6.10
N THR A 14 4.82 -9.45 7.28
CA THR A 14 4.08 -9.65 8.53
C THR A 14 2.82 -8.79 8.55
N LEU A 15 2.92 -7.51 8.17
CA LEU A 15 1.77 -6.61 8.08
C LEU A 15 0.73 -7.14 7.08
N GLU A 16 1.14 -7.59 5.90
CA GLU A 16 0.25 -8.24 4.92
C GLU A 16 -0.46 -9.46 5.50
N SER A 17 0.22 -10.26 6.32
CA SER A 17 -0.38 -11.45 6.94
C SER A 17 -1.43 -11.14 8.01
N LEU A 18 -1.33 -9.95 8.61
CA LEU A 18 -2.25 -9.45 9.63
C LEU A 18 -3.44 -8.69 9.01
N LEU A 19 -3.38 -8.36 7.72
CA LEU A 19 -4.49 -7.70 7.05
C LEU A 19 -5.71 -8.64 7.01
N PRO A 20 -6.89 -8.11 7.31
CA PRO A 20 -8.11 -8.90 7.30
C PRO A 20 -8.40 -9.47 5.91
N LYS A 21 -8.81 -10.73 5.87
CA LYS A 21 -9.14 -11.45 4.63
C LYS A 21 -10.65 -11.46 4.34
N GLU A 22 -11.45 -11.23 5.38
CA GLU A 22 -12.90 -11.22 5.32
C GLU A 22 -13.45 -9.81 5.14
N ARG A 23 -14.51 -9.69 4.32
CA ARG A 23 -15.08 -8.38 3.94
C ARG A 23 -15.43 -7.51 5.15
N THR A 24 -16.00 -8.11 6.19
CA THR A 24 -16.47 -7.41 7.39
C THR A 24 -15.34 -6.80 8.22
N GLU A 25 -14.17 -7.43 8.24
CA GLU A 25 -13.01 -6.89 8.94
C GLU A 25 -12.29 -5.82 8.08
N VAL A 26 -12.33 -5.97 6.75
CA VAL A 26 -11.80 -4.97 5.82
C VAL A 26 -12.60 -3.67 5.85
N SER A 27 -13.94 -3.75 5.94
CA SER A 27 -14.78 -2.55 6.08
C SER A 27 -14.43 -1.77 7.34
N HIS A 28 -14.24 -2.44 8.48
CA HIS A 28 -13.83 -1.78 9.72
C HIS A 28 -12.46 -1.10 9.63
N LEU A 29 -11.50 -1.71 8.92
CA LEU A 29 -10.18 -1.09 8.72
C LEU A 29 -10.28 0.18 7.85
N LEU A 30 -11.12 0.16 6.83
CA LEU A 30 -11.29 1.29 5.91
C LEU A 30 -12.22 2.36 6.47
N GLU A 31 -13.13 2.04 7.40
CA GLU A 31 -14.07 2.99 8.02
C GLU A 31 -13.36 4.17 8.71
N GLU A 32 -12.17 3.93 9.29
CA GLU A 32 -11.31 4.99 9.84
C GLU A 32 -10.95 6.04 8.79
N VAL A 33 -10.82 5.66 7.52
CA VAL A 33 -10.57 6.60 6.41
C VAL A 33 -11.74 7.56 6.23
N CYS A 34 -12.98 7.08 6.37
CA CYS A 34 -14.16 7.94 6.29
C CYS A 34 -14.24 8.92 7.45
N VAL A 35 -13.69 8.59 8.62
CA VAL A 35 -13.63 9.51 9.76
C VAL A 35 -12.67 10.66 9.50
N ILE A 36 -11.54 10.40 8.81
CA ILE A 36 -10.52 11.39 8.45
C ILE A 36 -11.02 12.35 7.35
N LEU A 37 -11.85 11.86 6.43
CA LEU A 37 -12.39 12.69 5.35
C LEU A 37 -13.34 13.79 5.88
N PRO A 38 -13.44 14.93 5.15
CA PRO A 38 -14.42 15.96 5.46
C PRO A 38 -15.83 15.38 5.54
N SER A 39 -16.66 15.93 6.42
CA SER A 39 -18.01 15.43 6.67
C SER A 39 -18.87 15.31 5.40
N SER A 40 -18.64 16.17 4.40
CA SER A 40 -19.34 16.14 3.11
C SER A 40 -19.09 14.87 2.29
N TYR A 41 -18.00 14.13 2.55
CA TYR A 41 -17.63 12.92 1.81
C TYR A 41 -17.88 11.63 2.60
N ARG A 42 -18.40 11.71 3.83
CA ARG A 42 -18.53 10.53 4.70
C ARG A 42 -19.47 9.48 4.14
N ASP A 43 -20.65 9.89 3.67
CA ASP A 43 -21.65 8.96 3.12
C ASP A 43 -21.16 8.31 1.82
N GLU A 44 -20.47 9.08 0.97
CA GLU A 44 -19.88 8.58 -0.27
C GLU A 44 -18.73 7.62 0.01
N CYS A 45 -17.88 7.95 1.00
CA CYS A 45 -16.80 7.09 1.45
C CYS A 45 -17.34 5.74 1.97
N GLN A 46 -18.36 5.77 2.85
CA GLN A 46 -18.95 4.56 3.40
C GLN A 46 -19.54 3.68 2.28
N ALA A 47 -20.27 4.27 1.34
CA ALA A 47 -20.82 3.56 0.19
C ALA A 47 -19.74 2.90 -0.70
N VAL A 48 -18.60 3.57 -0.86
CA VAL A 48 -17.45 3.02 -1.58
C VAL A 48 -16.81 1.86 -0.82
N ILE A 49 -16.63 1.97 0.50
CA ILE A 49 -16.05 0.90 1.33
C ILE A 49 -16.95 -0.32 1.37
N ASP A 50 -18.25 -0.13 1.58
CA ASP A 50 -19.21 -1.24 1.64
C ASP A 50 -19.23 -2.02 0.31
N ARG A 51 -19.14 -1.29 -0.81
CA ARG A 51 -19.23 -1.89 -2.14
C ARG A 51 -17.89 -2.46 -2.63
N PHE A 52 -16.78 -1.77 -2.35
CA PHE A 52 -15.48 -2.02 -2.97
C PHE A 52 -14.35 -2.29 -1.99
N GLY A 53 -14.57 -2.27 -0.67
CA GLY A 53 -13.51 -2.35 0.35
C GLY A 53 -12.56 -3.52 0.16
N LYS A 54 -13.10 -4.73 -0.10
CA LYS A 54 -12.27 -5.91 -0.43
C LYS A 54 -11.47 -5.74 -1.71
N THR A 55 -12.07 -5.18 -2.76
CA THR A 55 -11.39 -4.95 -4.04
C THR A 55 -10.30 -3.89 -3.90
N LEU A 56 -10.53 -2.84 -3.12
CA LEU A 56 -9.54 -1.81 -2.79
C LEU A 56 -8.35 -2.41 -2.03
N LEU A 57 -8.62 -3.22 -1.00
CA LEU A 57 -7.56 -3.87 -0.25
C LEU A 57 -6.79 -4.90 -1.09
N ASP A 58 -7.49 -5.72 -1.87
CA ASP A 58 -6.86 -6.68 -2.79
C ASP A 58 -6.01 -5.96 -3.86
N ALA A 59 -6.46 -4.82 -4.36
CA ALA A 59 -5.68 -4.00 -5.28
C ALA A 59 -4.42 -3.46 -4.58
N LEU A 60 -4.55 -2.88 -3.39
CA LEU A 60 -3.41 -2.39 -2.61
C LEU A 60 -2.37 -3.49 -2.39
N MET A 61 -2.80 -4.69 -1.96
CA MET A 61 -1.88 -5.82 -1.75
C MET A 61 -1.25 -6.35 -3.05
N ARG A 62 -1.94 -6.24 -4.20
CA ARG A 62 -1.38 -6.68 -5.49
C ARG A 62 -0.39 -5.69 -6.09
N TYR A 63 -0.61 -4.39 -5.89
CA TYR A 63 0.26 -3.35 -6.46
C TYR A 63 1.46 -3.04 -5.57
N VAL A 64 1.43 -3.41 -4.30
CA VAL A 64 2.45 -3.08 -3.32
C VAL A 64 3.16 -4.36 -2.87
N THR A 65 4.36 -4.63 -3.41
CA THR A 65 5.19 -5.74 -2.92
C THR A 65 6.04 -5.28 -1.73
N PRO A 66 6.39 -6.17 -0.79
CA PRO A 66 7.33 -5.88 0.30
C PRO A 66 8.63 -5.26 -0.21
N GLU A 67 9.13 -5.75 -1.33
CA GLU A 67 10.34 -5.27 -1.98
C GLU A 67 10.17 -3.82 -2.51
N ALA A 68 9.01 -3.50 -3.11
CA ALA A 68 8.71 -2.15 -3.60
C ALA A 68 8.56 -1.13 -2.45
N VAL A 69 7.90 -1.51 -1.34
CA VAL A 69 7.77 -0.65 -0.15
C VAL A 69 9.14 -0.38 0.46
N CYS A 70 9.94 -1.43 0.64
CA CYS A 70 11.26 -1.30 1.25
C CYS A 70 12.26 -0.55 0.37
N ALA A 71 12.08 -0.59 -0.96
CA ALA A 71 12.81 0.27 -1.89
C ALA A 71 12.35 1.73 -1.80
N LEU A 72 11.04 1.99 -1.69
CA LEU A 72 10.46 3.33 -1.57
C LEU A 72 10.97 4.07 -0.33
N ILE A 73 11.11 3.38 0.81
CA ILE A 73 11.65 3.96 2.05
C ILE A 73 13.17 3.81 2.17
N HIS A 74 13.85 3.45 1.08
CA HIS A 74 15.31 3.35 0.95
C HIS A 74 16.01 2.35 1.89
N LEU A 75 15.27 1.38 2.46
CA LEU A 75 15.85 0.30 3.28
C LEU A 75 16.45 -0.83 2.42
N CYS A 76 15.96 -0.99 1.18
CA CYS A 76 16.52 -1.87 0.16
C CYS A 76 17.09 -1.06 -1.02
N LYS A 77 18.21 -1.51 -1.61
CA LYS A 77 18.78 -0.91 -2.84
C LYS A 77 18.21 -1.63 -4.08
N GLY A 78 17.44 -0.90 -4.90
CA GLY A 78 16.87 -1.35 -6.19
C GLY A 78 15.62 -2.22 -5.99
N GLN A 79 14.52 -2.05 -6.72
CA GLN A 79 14.29 -1.52 -8.06
C GLN A 79 13.49 -0.20 -7.97
N GLU A 80 13.77 0.78 -8.81
CA GLU A 80 12.87 1.91 -9.03
C GLU A 80 11.48 1.33 -9.25
N ALA A 81 10.58 1.48 -8.28
CA ALA A 81 9.20 1.10 -8.47
C ALA A 81 8.70 1.91 -9.69
N PRO A 82 8.01 1.31 -10.66
CA PRO A 82 7.35 2.07 -11.71
C PRO A 82 6.11 2.77 -11.12
N LEU A 83 6.32 3.62 -10.12
CA LEU A 83 5.41 4.69 -9.77
C LEU A 83 5.97 5.92 -10.47
N MET A 84 5.32 6.24 -11.58
CA MET A 84 5.62 7.36 -12.48
C MET A 84 6.21 8.57 -11.73
N GLY A 85 7.44 8.94 -12.11
CA GLY A 85 8.18 10.05 -11.50
C GLY A 85 9.60 10.16 -12.06
N THR A 86 9.69 10.59 -13.32
CA THR A 86 10.87 11.07 -14.08
C THR A 86 12.12 11.47 -13.27
N SER A 87 13.26 10.82 -13.56
CA SER A 87 14.50 11.49 -14.00
C SER A 87 15.61 10.47 -14.38
N VAL A 88 15.42 9.71 -15.46
CA VAL A 88 16.55 9.07 -16.15
C VAL A 88 16.96 9.99 -17.29
N THR A 89 17.99 10.81 -17.09
CA THR A 89 18.73 11.39 -18.23
C THR A 89 19.68 10.33 -18.78
N PRO A 90 19.54 9.89 -20.03
CA PRO A 90 20.53 9.02 -20.65
C PRO A 90 21.80 9.84 -20.92
N ARG A 91 22.93 9.40 -20.40
CA ARG A 91 24.25 9.91 -20.77
C ARG A 91 24.55 9.42 -22.18
N LEU A 92 24.42 10.28 -23.18
CA LEU A 92 24.88 10.03 -24.55
C LEU A 92 26.42 10.12 -24.58
N PRO A 93 27.13 9.29 -25.38
CA PRO A 93 28.60 9.33 -25.49
C PRO A 93 29.17 10.68 -25.90
#